data_AF-A0A0S7ZZ38-F1
#
_entry.id   AF-A0A0S7ZZ38-F1
#
_cell.length_a   1.000
_cell.length_b   1.000
_cell.length_c   1.000
_cell.angle_alpha   90.00
_cell.angle_beta   90.00
_cell.angle_gamma   90.00
#
_symmetry.space_group_name_H-M   'P 1'
#
loop_
_entity.id
_entity.type
_entity.pdbx_description
1 polymer ?
#
loop_
_entity_poly.entity_id
_entity_poly.type
_entity_poly.pdbx_seq_one_letter_code
_entity_poly.pdbx_strand_id
1 'polypeptide(L)'
;TPIEDATVWVQNLDAPSDSCGDPVVFVSNPPTVQVFKKPGIYWGPPGCPVMRTGDVLALRVETVDGEVVTGTTRVPGMNGAILIVAGDTVSFDVPGTTTFNRDRDTVRVRVDGEAARMLQVEVRRDGDLTDFGTKIYADTTAVTIPGNVINSFVIGDEDDVFRAGRGYVFTVALTDSNYFDFARSENNEYTGRGFINRLSGGIGIFGSLVSTTTRLRAVGEMNDPREGLYRLQGVFDEEMFVGEEPVSVDLMWELYIARTSDTTEFSAFVEGRWMWGEIESSADGLFQSNEFTAIISDTVGTRVRADTLRGTWQAGEPWQILVFDQCEGPTGVSRCADGRPIIFRGTMVQQ
;
A
#
# COMPACT_ATOMS: atom_id res chain seq x y z
N THR A 1 -25.81 -11.84 6.89
CA THR A 1 -26.09 -11.05 5.67
C THR A 1 -25.82 -9.61 5.98
N PRO A 2 -25.21 -8.82 5.06
CA PRO A 2 -25.04 -7.38 5.27
C PRO A 2 -26.39 -6.71 5.56
N ILE A 3 -26.41 -5.67 6.41
CA ILE A 3 -27.63 -4.90 6.67
C ILE A 3 -27.87 -3.98 5.48
N GLU A 4 -28.82 -4.35 4.63
CA GLU A 4 -29.27 -3.57 3.49
C GLU A 4 -30.46 -2.68 3.88
N ASP A 5 -30.62 -1.57 3.13
CA ASP A 5 -31.73 -0.63 3.26
C ASP A 5 -31.97 -0.03 4.66
N ALA A 6 -30.96 -0.09 5.53
CA ALA A 6 -31.01 0.57 6.83
C ALA A 6 -30.89 2.09 6.72
N THR A 7 -31.53 2.79 7.64
CA THR A 7 -31.25 4.20 7.88
C THR A 7 -30.08 4.30 8.84
N VAL A 8 -28.95 4.82 8.35
CA VAL A 8 -27.74 5.03 9.13
C VAL A 8 -27.56 6.52 9.37
N TRP A 9 -27.42 6.95 10.61
CA TRP A 9 -27.08 8.33 10.93
C TRP A 9 -25.89 8.41 11.90
N VAL A 10 -25.09 9.46 11.75
CA VAL A 10 -24.02 9.82 12.68
C VAL A 10 -24.20 11.25 13.11
N GLN A 11 -24.15 11.49 14.41
CA GLN A 11 -24.27 12.82 15.01
C GLN A 11 -23.01 13.14 15.81
N ASN A 12 -22.47 14.35 15.66
CA ASN A 12 -21.48 14.87 16.59
C ASN A 12 -22.21 15.47 17.80
N LEU A 13 -22.07 14.85 18.97
CA LEU A 13 -22.73 15.26 20.20
C LEU A 13 -22.11 16.53 20.81
N ASP A 14 -20.85 16.82 20.48
CA ASP A 14 -20.10 17.99 20.96
C ASP A 14 -20.16 19.18 19.97
N ALA A 15 -20.75 18.96 18.79
CA ALA A 15 -21.02 20.00 17.79
C ALA A 15 -22.45 19.89 17.20
N PRO A 16 -23.50 19.89 18.04
CA PRO A 16 -24.88 19.64 17.57
C PRO A 16 -25.42 20.74 16.65
N SER A 17 -24.81 21.93 16.66
CA SER A 17 -25.21 23.08 15.84
C SER A 17 -24.28 23.33 14.64
N ASP A 18 -23.46 22.36 14.25
CA ASP A 18 -22.56 22.54 13.11
C ASP A 18 -23.33 22.59 11.77
N SER A 19 -22.71 23.21 10.79
CA SER A 19 -23.15 23.40 9.41
C SER A 19 -23.64 22.13 8.69
N CYS A 20 -23.27 20.95 9.18
CA CYS A 20 -23.74 19.66 8.67
C CYS A 20 -25.19 19.30 9.04
N GLY A 21 -25.86 20.11 9.87
CA GLY A 21 -27.22 19.87 10.33
C GLY A 21 -27.32 18.76 11.41
N ASP A 22 -28.48 18.71 12.08
CA ASP A 22 -28.91 17.60 12.94
C ASP A 22 -28.84 16.25 12.18
N PRO A 23 -28.73 15.10 12.87
CA PRO A 23 -27.95 13.90 12.50
C PRO A 23 -27.68 13.67 11.01
N VAL A 24 -26.42 13.48 10.65
CA VAL A 24 -25.99 13.25 9.27
C VAL A 24 -26.39 11.84 8.83
N VAL A 25 -27.28 11.74 7.84
CA VAL A 25 -27.72 10.47 7.28
C VAL A 25 -26.71 9.97 6.24
N PHE A 26 -26.25 8.74 6.41
CA PHE A 26 -25.35 8.06 5.49
C PHE A 26 -26.19 7.29 4.46
N VAL A 27 -25.78 7.34 3.21
CA VAL A 27 -26.53 6.75 2.09
C VAL A 27 -25.81 5.53 1.52
N SER A 28 -26.55 4.48 1.19
CA SER A 28 -26.00 3.27 0.55
C SER A 28 -25.59 3.51 -0.91
N ASN A 29 -26.04 4.61 -1.51
CA ASN A 29 -25.78 4.97 -2.89
C ASN A 29 -25.47 6.48 -3.05
N PRO A 30 -24.27 6.94 -2.68
CA PRO A 30 -23.90 8.33 -2.87
C PRO A 30 -23.77 8.65 -4.37
N PRO A 31 -24.21 9.83 -4.82
CA PRO A 31 -24.19 10.20 -6.24
C PRO A 31 -22.78 10.30 -6.84
N THR A 32 -21.74 10.36 -5.99
CA THR A 32 -20.35 10.61 -6.39
C THR A 32 -19.48 9.35 -6.52
N VAL A 33 -19.95 8.17 -6.09
CA VAL A 33 -19.14 6.94 -6.11
C VAL A 33 -19.66 5.99 -7.19
N GLN A 34 -18.94 5.90 -8.32
CA GLN A 34 -19.24 4.98 -9.44
C GLN A 34 -18.51 3.62 -9.34
N VAL A 35 -18.02 3.24 -8.15
CA VAL A 35 -17.27 2.00 -7.95
C VAL A 35 -18.20 0.87 -7.48
N PHE A 36 -17.77 -0.39 -7.64
CA PHE A 36 -18.49 -1.60 -7.23
C PHE A 36 -19.09 -1.49 -5.82
N LYS A 37 -20.42 -1.63 -5.75
CA LYS A 37 -21.21 -1.45 -4.53
C LYS A 37 -21.34 -2.79 -3.82
N LYS A 38 -20.54 -3.02 -2.79
CA LYS A 38 -20.79 -4.13 -1.88
C LYS A 38 -22.03 -3.81 -1.04
N PRO A 39 -23.00 -4.73 -0.91
CA PRO A 39 -24.16 -4.48 -0.08
C PRO A 39 -23.79 -4.19 1.39
N GLY A 40 -24.58 -3.35 2.05
CA GLY A 40 -24.37 -2.96 3.44
C GLY A 40 -23.28 -1.90 3.70
N ILE A 41 -22.80 -1.21 2.67
CA ILE A 41 -21.89 -0.05 2.82
C ILE A 41 -22.70 1.24 2.72
N TYR A 42 -22.49 2.14 3.67
CA TYR A 42 -23.14 3.47 3.73
C TYR A 42 -22.09 4.57 3.79
N TRP A 43 -22.36 5.68 3.10
CA TRP A 43 -21.41 6.78 2.93
C TRP A 43 -21.98 8.09 3.48
N GLY A 44 -21.19 8.79 4.28
CA GLY A 44 -21.51 10.14 4.74
C GLY A 44 -21.17 11.18 3.67
N PRO A 45 -21.86 12.33 3.66
CA PRO A 45 -21.47 13.48 2.82
C PRO A 45 -20.06 13.98 3.20
N PRO A 46 -19.25 14.44 2.22
CA PRO A 46 -17.92 14.98 2.49
C PRO A 46 -17.95 16.10 3.53
N GLY A 47 -17.03 16.06 4.49
CA GLY A 47 -16.94 17.04 5.57
C GLY A 47 -17.99 16.88 6.68
N CYS A 48 -18.87 15.87 6.60
CA CYS A 48 -19.98 15.67 7.52
C CYS A 48 -20.07 14.23 8.08
N PRO A 49 -20.41 14.05 9.37
CA PRO A 49 -20.45 15.11 10.39
C PRO A 49 -19.08 15.77 10.54
N VAL A 50 -19.06 17.02 11.00
CA VAL A 50 -17.78 17.64 11.36
C VAL A 50 -17.17 16.80 12.48
N MET A 51 -15.93 16.38 12.31
CA MET A 51 -15.20 15.54 13.25
C MET A 51 -13.94 16.30 13.68
N ARG A 52 -13.89 16.76 14.93
CA ARG A 52 -12.70 17.35 15.52
C ARG A 52 -12.11 16.38 16.52
N THR A 53 -10.81 16.49 16.75
CA THR A 53 -10.14 15.78 17.84
C THR A 53 -10.92 15.94 19.14
N GLY A 54 -11.15 14.83 19.83
CA GLY A 54 -11.82 14.80 21.12
C GLY A 54 -13.34 14.78 21.06
N ASP A 55 -13.96 15.11 19.93
CA ASP A 55 -15.43 15.10 19.80
C ASP A 55 -16.00 13.68 20.01
N VAL A 56 -17.19 13.60 20.61
CA VAL A 56 -17.98 12.38 20.74
C VAL A 56 -18.98 12.28 19.61
N LEU A 57 -18.92 11.19 18.86
CA LEU A 57 -19.90 10.85 17.83
C LEU A 57 -20.88 9.82 18.36
N ALA A 58 -22.13 9.90 17.93
CA ALA A 58 -23.16 8.89 18.14
C ALA A 58 -23.54 8.25 16.80
N LEU A 59 -23.56 6.92 16.76
CA LEU A 59 -24.13 6.13 15.69
C LEU A 59 -25.55 5.73 16.06
N ARG A 60 -26.43 5.73 15.06
CA ARG A 60 -27.51 4.75 15.06
C ARG A 60 -27.85 4.20 13.68
N VAL A 61 -28.27 2.95 13.70
CA VAL A 61 -28.68 2.19 12.53
C VAL A 61 -30.08 1.69 12.82
N GLU A 62 -31.01 1.93 11.91
CA GLU A 62 -32.37 1.43 11.97
C GLU A 62 -32.62 0.53 10.76
N THR A 63 -32.88 -0.75 11.01
CA THR A 63 -33.16 -1.73 9.94
C THR A 63 -34.58 -1.54 9.42
N VAL A 64 -34.87 -2.11 8.24
CA VAL A 64 -36.23 -2.12 7.66
C VAL A 64 -37.26 -2.81 8.56
N ASP A 65 -36.81 -3.74 9.41
CA ASP A 65 -37.64 -4.46 10.36
C ASP A 65 -37.85 -3.69 11.67
N GLY A 66 -37.30 -2.47 11.78
CA GLY A 66 -37.43 -1.59 12.95
C GLY A 66 -36.45 -1.91 14.09
N GLU A 67 -35.46 -2.77 13.87
CA GLU A 67 -34.40 -3.01 14.84
C GLU A 67 -33.46 -1.81 14.87
N VAL A 68 -33.05 -1.42 16.08
CA VAL A 68 -32.24 -0.22 16.30
C VAL A 68 -30.93 -0.60 16.97
N VAL A 69 -29.82 -0.25 16.32
CA VAL A 69 -28.47 -0.34 16.89
C VAL A 69 -27.98 1.07 17.20
N THR A 70 -27.43 1.28 18.39
CA THR A 70 -26.83 2.57 18.79
C THR A 70 -25.45 2.40 19.39
N GLY A 71 -24.61 3.43 19.31
CA GLY A 71 -23.28 3.43 19.92
C GLY A 71 -22.68 4.82 19.96
N THR A 72 -21.59 4.99 20.71
CA THR A 72 -20.82 6.24 20.72
C THR A 72 -19.33 5.95 20.58
N THR A 73 -18.60 6.86 19.94
CA THR A 73 -17.13 6.81 19.81
C THR A 73 -16.54 8.19 20.08
N ARG A 74 -15.26 8.25 20.46
CA ARG A 74 -14.53 9.52 20.62
C ARG A 74 -13.47 9.64 19.53
N VAL A 75 -13.48 10.74 18.79
CA VAL A 75 -12.52 11.00 17.70
C VAL A 75 -11.12 11.20 18.30
N PRO A 76 -10.14 10.34 17.97
CA PRO A 76 -8.76 10.56 18.40
C PRO A 76 -8.13 11.73 17.62
N GLY A 77 -7.14 12.37 18.23
CA GLY A 77 -6.34 13.43 17.62
C GLY A 77 -4.89 13.02 17.40
N MET A 78 -4.29 13.59 16.35
CA MET A 78 -2.88 13.47 16.05
C MET A 78 -2.31 14.87 15.82
N ASN A 79 -1.58 15.38 16.81
CA ASN A 79 -0.97 16.72 16.74
C ASN A 79 0.31 16.72 15.91
N GLY A 80 0.93 15.56 15.74
CA GLY A 80 2.05 15.34 14.84
C GLY A 80 2.51 13.89 14.87
N ALA A 81 3.11 13.45 13.77
CA ALA A 81 3.81 12.18 13.68
C ALA A 81 5.19 12.42 13.10
N ILE A 82 6.19 11.76 13.66
CA ILE A 82 7.54 11.75 13.12
C ILE A 82 8.00 10.32 12.91
N LEU A 83 8.72 10.12 11.83
CA LEU A 83 9.46 8.90 11.56
C LEU A 83 10.95 9.20 11.77
N ILE A 84 11.63 8.34 12.50
CA ILE A 84 13.06 8.42 12.74
C ILE A 84 13.69 7.23 12.04
N VAL A 85 14.57 7.50 11.08
CA VAL A 85 15.15 6.50 10.19
C VAL A 85 16.63 6.80 10.05
N ALA A 86 17.50 5.83 10.37
CA ALA A 86 18.95 6.03 10.43
C ALA A 86 19.41 7.24 11.31
N GLY A 87 18.55 7.69 12.23
CA GLY A 87 18.78 8.89 13.06
C GLY A 87 18.20 10.18 12.50
N ASP A 88 17.81 10.20 11.23
CA ASP A 88 17.16 11.35 10.58
C ASP A 88 15.68 11.40 10.94
N THR A 89 15.15 12.61 11.13
CA THR A 89 13.73 12.83 11.44
C THR A 89 12.98 13.28 10.19
N VAL A 90 11.95 12.52 9.84
CA VAL A 90 11.06 12.75 8.71
C VAL A 90 9.68 13.12 9.24
N SER A 91 9.14 14.23 8.76
CA SER A 91 7.75 14.60 9.02
C SER A 91 6.82 13.91 8.03
N PHE A 92 5.66 13.47 8.51
CA PHE A 92 4.61 12.93 7.65
C PHE A 92 3.89 14.02 6.83
N ASP A 93 4.08 15.30 7.17
CA ASP A 93 3.44 16.42 6.47
C ASP A 93 4.19 16.85 5.20
N VAL A 94 5.42 16.35 5.02
CA VAL A 94 6.25 16.70 3.87
C VAL A 94 6.19 15.55 2.87
N PRO A 95 5.67 15.77 1.65
CA PRO A 95 5.71 14.75 0.61
C PRO A 95 7.17 14.44 0.25
N GLY A 96 7.50 13.17 0.25
CA GLY A 96 8.83 12.67 -0.08
C GLY A 96 8.96 11.19 0.23
N THR A 97 9.99 10.58 -0.35
CA THR A 97 10.37 9.20 -0.07
C THR A 97 11.67 9.21 0.72
N THR A 98 11.68 8.54 1.87
CA THR A 98 12.88 8.42 2.69
C THR A 98 13.55 7.08 2.45
N THR A 99 14.83 7.10 2.08
CA THR A 99 15.62 5.88 1.91
C THR A 99 16.18 5.39 3.23
N PHE A 100 16.19 4.08 3.44
CA PHE A 100 16.83 3.46 4.60
C PHE A 100 17.43 2.11 4.25
N ASN A 101 18.54 1.76 4.90
CA ASN A 101 19.18 0.48 4.72
C ASN A 101 18.60 -0.52 5.71
N ARG A 102 17.83 -1.47 5.18
CA ARG A 102 17.11 -2.48 5.96
C ARG A 102 18.03 -3.36 6.81
N ASP A 103 19.30 -3.50 6.43
CA ASP A 103 20.21 -4.46 7.05
C ASP A 103 20.84 -3.93 8.33
N ARG A 104 20.83 -2.61 8.53
CA ARG A 104 21.48 -1.93 9.65
C ARG A 104 20.58 -0.92 10.37
N ASP A 105 19.63 -0.33 9.66
CA ASP A 105 18.81 0.76 10.19
C ASP A 105 17.56 0.24 10.88
N THR A 106 16.99 1.08 11.73
CA THR A 106 15.68 0.87 12.35
C THR A 106 14.73 1.98 11.94
N VAL A 107 13.47 1.63 11.75
CA VAL A 107 12.38 2.58 11.54
C VAL A 107 11.67 2.78 12.87
N ARG A 108 11.74 3.99 13.43
CA ARG A 108 11.06 4.34 14.67
C ARG A 108 9.99 5.39 14.43
N VAL A 109 8.74 5.07 14.75
CA VAL A 109 7.66 6.04 14.75
C VAL A 109 7.46 6.61 16.16
N ARG A 110 7.18 7.91 16.24
CA ARG A 110 6.62 8.54 17.43
C ARG A 110 5.47 9.45 17.01
N VAL A 111 4.35 9.31 17.70
CA VAL A 111 3.15 10.11 17.47
C VAL A 111 2.83 10.93 18.71
N ASP A 112 2.47 12.19 18.52
CA ASP A 112 1.84 13.01 19.56
C ASP A 112 0.32 12.90 19.42
N GLY A 113 -0.28 12.14 20.34
CA GLY A 113 -1.67 11.72 20.27
C GLY A 113 -2.53 12.30 21.37
N GLU A 114 -3.78 12.61 21.03
CA GLU A 114 -4.81 13.07 21.96
C GLU A 114 -6.02 12.14 21.90
N ALA A 115 -6.62 11.82 23.06
CA ALA A 115 -7.79 10.94 23.16
C ALA A 115 -7.63 9.57 22.47
N ALA A 116 -6.40 9.15 22.21
CA ALA A 116 -6.05 7.89 21.55
C ALA A 116 -5.80 6.78 22.57
N ARG A 117 -6.16 5.56 22.21
CA ARG A 117 -5.94 4.36 23.03
C ARG A 117 -4.85 3.44 22.49
N MET A 118 -4.64 3.46 21.18
CA MET A 118 -3.71 2.56 20.49
C MET A 118 -3.05 3.26 19.31
N LEU A 119 -1.77 2.97 19.12
CA LEU A 119 -1.06 3.20 17.88
C LEU A 119 -1.15 1.95 16.99
N GLN A 120 -1.66 2.13 15.80
CA GLN A 120 -1.62 1.16 14.72
C GLN A 120 -0.56 1.61 13.71
N VAL A 121 0.31 0.68 13.32
CA VAL A 121 1.29 0.86 12.25
C VAL A 121 0.99 -0.15 11.17
N GLU A 122 0.88 0.31 9.93
CA GLU A 122 0.77 -0.55 8.76
C GLU A 122 1.91 -0.24 7.79
N VAL A 123 2.57 -1.30 7.34
CA VAL A 123 3.56 -1.24 6.27
C VAL A 123 2.98 -2.00 5.09
N ARG A 124 2.78 -1.31 3.97
CA ARG A 124 2.26 -1.89 2.73
C ARG A 124 3.23 -1.64 1.60
N ARG A 125 3.31 -2.56 0.64
CA ARG A 125 4.14 -2.37 -0.55
C ARG A 125 3.62 -1.15 -1.34
N ASP A 126 4.51 -0.24 -1.72
CA ASP A 126 4.11 0.86 -2.57
C ASP A 126 3.65 0.30 -3.92
N GLY A 127 2.46 0.73 -4.29
CA GLY A 127 1.81 0.32 -5.53
C GLY A 127 1.05 -1.02 -5.53
N ASP A 128 1.20 -1.87 -4.50
CA ASP A 128 0.21 -2.91 -4.17
C ASP A 128 -0.25 -2.75 -2.72
N LEU A 129 -1.26 -1.89 -2.53
CA LEU A 129 -1.82 -1.61 -1.21
C LEU A 129 -2.63 -2.78 -0.62
N THR A 130 -2.77 -3.90 -1.36
CA THR A 130 -3.35 -5.15 -0.85
C THR A 130 -2.29 -6.08 -0.26
N ASP A 131 -1.02 -5.86 -0.59
CA ASP A 131 0.13 -6.57 -0.03
C ASP A 131 0.53 -5.95 1.33
N PHE A 132 0.15 -6.63 2.41
CA PHE A 132 0.44 -6.23 3.77
C PHE A 132 1.79 -6.80 4.22
N GLY A 133 2.82 -5.94 4.24
CA GLY A 133 4.12 -6.29 4.80
C GLY A 133 4.02 -6.56 6.30
N THR A 134 3.39 -5.67 7.07
CA THR A 134 3.04 -5.96 8.47
C THR A 134 1.97 -5.02 9.02
N LYS A 135 1.32 -5.46 10.09
CA LYS A 135 0.40 -4.66 10.90
C LYS A 135 0.70 -4.82 12.38
N ILE A 136 1.03 -3.72 13.03
CA ILE A 136 1.41 -3.70 14.45
C ILE A 136 0.40 -2.86 15.21
N TYR A 137 -0.02 -3.36 16.37
CA TYR A 137 -0.85 -2.66 17.33
C TYR A 137 -0.06 -2.47 18.63
N ALA A 138 0.02 -1.25 19.13
CA ALA A 138 0.69 -0.93 20.37
C ALA A 138 -0.20 -0.05 21.25
N ASP A 139 -0.19 -0.30 22.56
CA ASP A 139 -0.84 0.54 23.58
C ASP A 139 0.04 1.73 23.99
N THR A 140 1.03 2.06 23.16
CA THR A 140 1.98 3.15 23.32
C THR A 140 1.85 4.12 22.14
N THR A 141 2.55 5.27 22.21
CA THR A 141 2.58 6.24 21.10
C THR A 141 3.86 6.14 20.27
N ALA A 142 4.65 5.09 20.44
CA ALA A 142 5.89 4.89 19.71
C ALA A 142 6.21 3.41 19.52
N VAL A 143 6.67 3.07 18.32
CA VAL A 143 7.11 1.72 17.95
C VAL A 143 8.44 1.83 17.23
N THR A 144 9.33 0.86 17.48
CA THR A 144 10.60 0.71 16.74
C THR A 144 10.56 -0.63 16.03
N ILE A 145 10.83 -0.59 14.73
CA ILE A 145 10.79 -1.74 13.83
C ILE A 145 12.20 -1.89 13.22
N PRO A 146 12.91 -2.99 13.47
CA PRO A 146 14.16 -3.29 12.78
C PRO A 146 13.93 -3.36 11.26
N GLY A 147 14.86 -2.84 10.45
CA GLY A 147 14.76 -2.94 9.01
C GLY A 147 14.78 -4.39 8.49
N ASN A 148 15.43 -5.29 9.22
CA ASN A 148 15.53 -6.72 8.93
C ASN A 148 14.48 -7.56 9.68
N VAL A 149 13.36 -6.95 10.06
CA VAL A 149 12.28 -7.68 10.74
C VAL A 149 11.61 -8.65 9.78
N ILE A 150 11.39 -9.87 10.25
CA ILE A 150 10.70 -10.94 9.52
C ILE A 150 9.22 -10.92 9.89
N ASN A 151 8.34 -11.10 8.90
CA ASN A 151 6.91 -11.22 9.14
C ASN A 151 6.55 -12.62 9.66
N SER A 152 6.60 -12.79 10.98
CA SER A 152 6.25 -14.07 11.63
C SER A 152 4.77 -14.44 11.57
N PHE A 153 3.90 -13.59 11.02
CA PHE A 153 2.46 -13.83 10.96
C PHE A 153 2.02 -14.54 9.67
N VAL A 154 2.90 -14.66 8.68
CA VAL A 154 2.66 -15.40 7.45
C VAL A 154 3.22 -16.81 7.61
N ILE A 155 2.34 -17.79 7.81
CA ILE A 155 2.75 -19.19 7.97
C ILE A 155 3.18 -19.75 6.62
N GLY A 156 4.45 -20.12 6.50
CA GLY A 156 5.00 -20.79 5.31
C GLY A 156 5.85 -19.90 4.40
N ASP A 157 5.89 -18.59 4.66
CA ASP A 157 6.77 -17.63 3.99
C ASP A 157 7.26 -16.62 5.05
N GLU A 158 8.40 -16.91 5.66
CA GLU A 158 9.08 -15.99 6.59
C GLU A 158 9.74 -14.86 5.79
N ASP A 159 8.92 -14.01 5.19
CA ASP A 159 9.39 -12.90 4.37
C ASP A 159 9.84 -11.70 5.21
N ASP A 160 10.87 -11.02 4.73
CA ASP A 160 11.27 -9.72 5.27
C ASP A 160 10.12 -8.72 5.10
N VAL A 161 9.73 -8.02 6.18
CA VAL A 161 8.74 -6.93 6.09
C VAL A 161 9.22 -5.86 5.12
N PHE A 162 10.53 -5.57 5.15
CA PHE A 162 11.19 -4.65 4.25
C PHE A 162 12.14 -5.42 3.34
N ARG A 163 11.73 -5.70 2.12
CA ARG A 163 12.56 -6.22 1.03
C ARG A 163 13.34 -5.08 0.40
N ALA A 164 14.66 -5.24 0.25
CA ALA A 164 15.47 -4.27 -0.48
C ALA A 164 15.00 -4.20 -1.94
N GLY A 165 15.10 -3.03 -2.59
CA GLY A 165 14.57 -2.85 -3.95
C GLY A 165 13.07 -2.54 -4.01
N ARG A 166 12.43 -2.23 -2.86
CA ARG A 166 10.98 -1.94 -2.77
C ARG A 166 10.67 -0.60 -2.11
N GLY A 167 9.64 0.04 -2.64
CA GLY A 167 8.95 1.15 -1.99
C GLY A 167 7.90 0.64 -1.01
N TYR A 168 7.66 1.39 0.06
CA TYR A 168 6.67 1.08 1.08
C TYR A 168 5.85 2.31 1.44
N VAL A 169 4.54 2.13 1.58
CA VAL A 169 3.67 3.09 2.24
C VAL A 169 3.62 2.74 3.73
N PHE A 170 4.16 3.65 4.53
CA PHE A 170 4.19 3.54 5.99
C PHE A 170 3.05 4.37 6.57
N THR A 171 2.03 3.71 7.10
CA THR A 171 0.84 4.34 7.66
C THR A 171 0.86 4.22 9.18
N VAL A 172 0.56 5.33 9.85
CA VAL A 172 0.40 5.36 11.30
C VAL A 172 -0.99 5.88 11.61
N ALA A 173 -1.68 5.23 12.53
CA ALA A 173 -3.00 5.62 12.95
C ALA A 173 -3.12 5.59 14.46
N LEU A 174 -3.82 6.58 15.01
CA LEU A 174 -4.26 6.58 16.39
C LEU A 174 -5.73 6.23 16.42
N THR A 175 -6.10 5.30 17.30
CA THR A 175 -7.48 4.79 17.35
C THR A 175 -8.12 5.07 18.70
N ASP A 176 -9.44 5.11 18.72
CA ASP A 176 -10.23 5.21 19.93
C ASP A 176 -10.25 3.89 20.73
N SER A 177 -10.95 3.91 21.86
CA SER A 177 -11.08 2.73 22.73
C SER A 177 -11.93 1.62 22.12
N ASN A 178 -12.95 1.95 21.33
CA ASN A 178 -13.84 0.96 20.72
C ASN A 178 -13.09 0.18 19.64
N TYR A 179 -12.30 0.87 18.81
CA TYR A 179 -11.44 0.22 17.83
C TYR A 179 -10.33 -0.59 18.50
N PHE A 180 -9.70 -0.07 19.56
CA PHE A 180 -8.69 -0.83 20.32
C PHE A 180 -9.25 -2.13 20.90
N ASP A 181 -10.44 -2.06 21.52
CA ASP A 181 -11.12 -3.22 22.08
C ASP A 181 -11.42 -4.27 21.02
N PHE A 182 -11.79 -3.85 19.80
CA PHE A 182 -11.91 -4.75 18.66
C PHE A 182 -10.57 -5.34 18.21
N ALA A 183 -9.55 -4.50 17.99
CA ALA A 183 -8.29 -4.95 17.41
C ALA A 183 -7.55 -5.96 18.29
N ARG A 184 -7.69 -5.86 19.62
CA ARG A 184 -6.98 -6.72 20.58
C ARG A 184 -7.73 -8.00 20.95
N SER A 185 -9.02 -8.10 20.66
CA SER A 185 -9.76 -9.31 21.01
C SER A 185 -9.61 -10.36 19.92
N GLU A 186 -9.45 -11.62 20.32
CA GLU A 186 -9.56 -12.79 19.44
C GLU A 186 -11.02 -12.95 18.99
N ASN A 187 -11.49 -11.99 18.19
CA ASN A 187 -12.87 -11.94 17.77
C ASN A 187 -13.16 -13.08 16.83
N ASN A 188 -14.14 -13.89 17.21
CA ASN A 188 -14.83 -14.74 16.26
C ASN A 188 -16.05 -13.99 15.73
N GLU A 189 -15.92 -13.39 14.55
CA GLU A 189 -16.94 -12.58 13.88
C GLU A 189 -18.29 -13.31 13.65
N TYR A 190 -18.27 -14.65 13.60
CA TYR A 190 -19.48 -15.45 13.39
C TYR A 190 -20.25 -15.75 14.68
N THR A 191 -19.55 -15.85 15.81
CA THR A 191 -20.14 -16.22 17.10
C THR A 191 -20.26 -15.04 18.07
N GLY A 192 -19.60 -13.92 17.76
CA GLY A 192 -19.43 -12.78 18.68
C GLY A 192 -18.56 -13.12 19.89
N ARG A 193 -17.94 -14.30 19.94
CA ARG A 193 -17.07 -14.70 21.05
C ARG A 193 -15.80 -13.86 21.04
N GLY A 194 -15.40 -13.39 22.22
CA GLY A 194 -14.24 -12.49 22.39
C GLY A 194 -14.57 -11.02 22.09
N PHE A 195 -15.72 -10.74 21.49
CA PHE A 195 -16.10 -9.39 21.08
C PHE A 195 -16.50 -8.52 22.26
N ILE A 196 -15.72 -7.46 22.51
CA ILE A 196 -16.05 -6.44 23.50
C ILE A 196 -17.03 -5.46 22.85
N ASN A 197 -18.31 -5.77 22.96
CA ASN A 197 -19.37 -4.97 22.35
C ASN A 197 -19.62 -3.69 23.14
N ARG A 198 -19.66 -2.56 22.43
CA ARG A 198 -20.07 -1.26 22.98
C ARG A 198 -21.30 -0.67 22.29
N LEU A 199 -21.97 -1.48 21.47
CA LEU A 199 -23.24 -1.15 20.85
C LEU A 199 -24.41 -1.64 21.69
N SER A 200 -25.52 -0.91 21.65
CA SER A 200 -26.82 -1.36 22.15
C SER A 200 -27.69 -1.81 20.98
N GLY A 201 -28.40 -2.93 21.14
CA GLY A 201 -29.34 -3.44 20.12
C GLY A 201 -28.70 -4.22 18.96
N GLY A 202 -27.38 -4.38 18.93
CA GLY A 202 -26.67 -5.16 17.91
C GLY A 202 -25.25 -5.55 18.33
N ILE A 203 -24.56 -6.30 17.48
CA ILE A 203 -23.16 -6.69 17.63
C ILE A 203 -22.35 -6.07 16.50
N GLY A 204 -21.28 -5.36 16.83
CA GLY A 204 -20.43 -4.70 15.85
C GLY A 204 -19.58 -3.60 16.48
N ILE A 205 -18.86 -2.86 15.65
CA ILE A 205 -17.93 -1.82 16.10
C ILE A 205 -18.43 -0.49 15.59
N PHE A 206 -18.50 0.49 16.48
CA PHE A 206 -18.51 1.88 16.10
C PHE A 206 -17.30 2.55 16.76
N GLY A 207 -16.24 2.75 16.00
CA GLY A 207 -14.98 3.30 16.48
C GLY A 207 -14.48 4.38 15.53
N SER A 208 -13.39 5.04 15.91
CA SER A 208 -12.78 6.11 15.13
C SER A 208 -11.26 6.03 15.15
N LEU A 209 -10.65 6.47 14.06
CA LEU A 209 -9.21 6.57 13.93
C LEU A 209 -8.83 7.84 13.16
N VAL A 210 -7.63 8.32 13.40
CA VAL A 210 -6.96 9.36 12.61
C VAL A 210 -5.65 8.78 12.12
N SER A 211 -5.32 8.98 10.84
CA SER A 211 -4.13 8.39 10.24
C SER A 211 -3.35 9.39 9.40
N THR A 212 -2.06 9.15 9.28
CA THR A 212 -1.19 9.81 8.32
C THR A 212 -0.21 8.80 7.71
N THR A 213 0.35 9.12 6.55
CA THR A 213 1.15 8.19 5.74
C THR A 213 2.40 8.87 5.20
N THR A 214 3.49 8.12 5.09
CA THR A 214 4.71 8.54 4.39
C THR A 214 5.25 7.40 3.53
N ARG A 215 6.24 7.68 2.69
CA ARG A 215 6.86 6.67 1.82
C ARG A 215 8.30 6.37 2.24
N LEU A 216 8.64 5.09 2.17
CA LEU A 216 9.99 4.59 2.42
C LEU A 216 10.53 3.85 1.20
N ARG A 217 11.82 4.03 0.91
CA ARG A 217 12.59 3.25 -0.06
C ARG A 217 13.54 2.34 0.73
N ALA A 218 13.29 1.04 0.72
CA ALA A 218 14.15 0.08 1.42
C ALA A 218 15.31 -0.34 0.52
N VAL A 219 16.55 -0.09 0.97
CA VAL A 219 17.78 -0.57 0.33
C VAL A 219 18.46 -1.62 1.21
N GLY A 220 19.36 -2.41 0.64
CA GLY A 220 20.19 -3.39 1.35
C GLY A 220 21.68 -3.07 1.23
N GLU A 221 22.50 -3.79 1.97
CA GLU A 221 23.92 -3.90 1.65
C GLU A 221 24.08 -4.77 0.39
N MET A 222 24.99 -4.34 -0.50
CA MET A 222 25.35 -5.08 -1.70
C MET A 222 26.57 -5.94 -1.37
N ASN A 223 26.32 -7.21 -1.07
CA ASN A 223 27.32 -8.18 -0.62
C ASN A 223 27.54 -9.32 -1.64
N ASP A 224 26.72 -9.40 -2.70
CA ASP A 224 26.88 -10.32 -3.82
C ASP A 224 27.35 -9.58 -5.09
N PRO A 225 28.28 -10.12 -5.88
CA PRO A 225 28.78 -9.46 -7.10
C PRO A 225 27.71 -9.19 -8.18
N ARG A 226 26.54 -9.85 -8.09
CA ARG A 226 25.39 -9.62 -8.97
C ARG A 226 24.53 -8.43 -8.51
N GLU A 227 24.72 -7.93 -7.30
CA GLU A 227 24.04 -6.74 -6.80
C GLU A 227 24.75 -5.48 -7.29
N GLY A 228 24.02 -4.37 -7.40
CA GLY A 228 24.61 -3.12 -7.87
C GLY A 228 23.65 -2.21 -8.63
N LEU A 229 24.23 -1.12 -9.13
CA LEU A 229 23.57 -0.20 -10.05
C LEU A 229 23.89 -0.63 -11.49
N TYR A 230 22.86 -0.94 -12.26
CA TYR A 230 22.96 -1.31 -13.66
C TYR A 230 22.25 -0.29 -14.52
N ARG A 231 22.93 0.20 -15.56
CA ARG A 231 22.32 1.03 -16.59
C ARG A 231 22.01 0.21 -17.82
N LEU A 232 20.78 0.32 -18.28
CA LEU A 232 20.24 -0.37 -19.44
C LEU A 232 19.90 0.67 -20.50
N GLN A 233 20.64 0.64 -21.61
CA GLN A 233 20.43 1.55 -22.74
C GLN A 233 20.17 0.80 -24.05
N GLY A 234 19.30 1.37 -24.89
CA GLY A 234 19.08 0.92 -26.27
C GLY A 234 17.89 1.63 -26.94
N VAL A 235 17.38 1.06 -28.03
CA VAL A 235 16.37 1.69 -28.89
C VAL A 235 15.31 0.68 -29.34
N PHE A 236 14.07 1.15 -29.54
CA PHE A 236 13.04 0.37 -30.22
C PHE A 236 13.31 0.35 -31.73
N ASP A 237 13.30 -0.85 -32.32
CA ASP A 237 13.54 -1.02 -33.76
C ASP A 237 12.32 -0.56 -34.57
N GLU A 238 12.57 0.14 -35.68
CA GLU A 238 11.58 0.88 -36.48
C GLU A 238 10.51 -0.03 -37.11
N GLU A 239 10.75 -1.33 -37.20
CA GLU A 239 9.85 -2.29 -37.87
C GLU A 239 8.46 -2.42 -37.21
N MET A 240 8.31 -2.00 -35.94
CA MET A 240 7.05 -2.15 -35.20
C MET A 240 6.13 -0.91 -35.22
N PHE A 241 6.68 0.28 -35.45
CA PHE A 241 5.94 1.54 -35.49
C PHE A 241 6.19 2.21 -36.83
N VAL A 242 5.46 1.78 -37.86
CA VAL A 242 5.61 2.32 -39.23
C VAL A 242 5.37 3.83 -39.21
N GLY A 243 6.45 4.61 -39.37
CA GLY A 243 6.41 6.07 -39.47
C GLY A 243 6.64 6.84 -38.17
N GLU A 244 7.05 6.18 -37.08
CA GLU A 244 7.44 6.86 -35.83
C GLU A 244 8.97 6.86 -35.64
N GLU A 245 9.51 7.87 -34.94
CA GLU A 245 10.93 7.95 -34.63
C GLU A 245 11.35 6.85 -33.63
N PRO A 246 12.59 6.32 -33.72
CA PRO A 246 13.11 5.37 -32.74
C PRO A 246 12.97 5.91 -31.31
N VAL A 247 12.33 5.12 -30.44
CA VAL A 247 12.19 5.48 -29.03
C VAL A 247 13.41 4.96 -28.27
N SER A 248 14.12 5.85 -27.58
CA SER A 248 15.26 5.48 -26.73
C SER A 248 14.78 5.00 -25.36
N VAL A 249 15.45 3.97 -24.85
CA VAL A 249 15.30 3.43 -23.50
C VAL A 249 16.57 3.74 -22.73
N ASP A 250 16.40 4.29 -21.52
CA ASP A 250 17.49 4.53 -20.59
C ASP A 250 16.96 4.28 -19.17
N LEU A 251 17.25 3.09 -18.64
CA LEU A 251 16.81 2.65 -17.32
C LEU A 251 18.02 2.46 -16.40
N MET A 252 17.81 2.76 -15.13
CA MET A 252 18.72 2.43 -14.04
C MET A 252 18.05 1.43 -13.11
N TRP A 253 18.79 0.38 -12.80
CA TRP A 253 18.37 -0.72 -11.95
C TRP A 253 19.25 -0.75 -10.71
N GLU A 254 18.65 -0.61 -9.54
CA GLU A 254 19.34 -0.82 -8.28
C GLU A 254 18.95 -2.21 -7.75
N LEU A 255 19.79 -3.21 -8.02
CA LEU A 255 19.49 -4.63 -7.85
C LEU A 255 20.01 -5.18 -6.52
N TYR A 256 19.15 -5.94 -5.85
CA TYR A 256 19.38 -6.62 -4.56
C TYR A 256 18.97 -8.09 -4.64
N ILE A 257 19.79 -9.00 -4.14
CA ILE A 257 19.45 -10.42 -4.05
C ILE A 257 18.62 -10.67 -2.80
N ALA A 258 17.63 -11.56 -2.92
CA ALA A 258 16.78 -11.94 -1.80
C ALA A 258 17.63 -12.62 -0.72
N ARG A 259 17.32 -12.32 0.55
CA ARG A 259 17.96 -12.96 1.73
C ARG A 259 17.40 -14.35 2.03
N THR A 260 16.68 -14.97 1.10
CA THR A 260 16.16 -16.31 1.27
C THR A 260 17.29 -17.33 1.10
N SER A 261 17.01 -18.61 1.40
CA SER A 261 17.94 -19.69 1.06
C SER A 261 18.18 -19.80 -0.46
N ASP A 262 17.30 -19.19 -1.25
CA ASP A 262 17.39 -19.16 -2.71
C ASP A 262 18.02 -17.85 -3.20
N THR A 263 19.35 -17.86 -3.33
CA THR A 263 20.14 -16.74 -3.88
C THR A 263 19.90 -16.49 -5.38
N THR A 264 18.94 -17.17 -6.00
CA THR A 264 18.53 -16.90 -7.37
C THR A 264 17.48 -15.81 -7.45
N GLU A 265 16.75 -15.49 -6.39
CA GLU A 265 15.74 -14.44 -6.43
C GLU A 265 16.36 -13.06 -6.21
N PHE A 266 15.81 -12.05 -6.88
CA PHE A 266 16.22 -10.66 -6.69
C PHE A 266 15.04 -9.69 -6.72
N SER A 267 15.29 -8.51 -6.18
CA SER A 267 14.41 -7.34 -6.23
C SER A 267 15.22 -6.14 -6.69
N ALA A 268 14.59 -5.19 -7.37
CA ALA A 268 15.28 -3.99 -7.83
C ALA A 268 14.38 -2.76 -7.82
N PHE A 269 14.97 -1.60 -7.59
CA PHE A 269 14.36 -0.35 -8.05
C PHE A 269 14.64 -0.15 -9.52
N VAL A 270 13.66 0.34 -10.27
CA VAL A 270 13.79 0.68 -11.67
C VAL A 270 13.38 2.13 -11.86
N GLU A 271 14.32 2.97 -12.28
CA GLU A 271 14.09 4.38 -12.54
C GLU A 271 14.63 4.78 -13.91
N GLY A 272 14.00 5.74 -14.59
CA GLY A 272 14.51 6.28 -15.85
C GLY A 272 13.42 6.53 -16.88
N ARG A 273 13.79 6.49 -18.17
CA ARG A 273 12.86 6.74 -19.27
C ARG A 273 12.58 5.46 -20.04
N TRP A 274 11.30 5.17 -20.18
CA TRP A 274 10.73 4.09 -20.95
C TRP A 274 9.93 4.62 -22.15
N MET A 275 9.43 3.72 -23.01
CA MET A 275 8.66 4.13 -24.20
C MET A 275 7.35 4.85 -23.88
N TRP A 276 6.79 4.59 -22.70
CA TRP A 276 5.53 5.20 -22.25
C TRP A 276 5.73 6.37 -21.30
N GLY A 277 6.97 6.81 -21.09
CA GLY A 277 7.31 7.94 -20.22
C GLY A 277 8.34 7.59 -19.18
N GLU A 278 8.42 8.41 -18.13
CA GLU A 278 9.27 8.14 -16.99
C GLU A 278 8.73 6.95 -16.19
N ILE A 279 9.64 6.13 -15.66
CA ILE A 279 9.34 5.05 -14.75
C ILE A 279 10.07 5.28 -13.44
N GLU A 280 9.37 5.09 -12.32
CA GLU A 280 9.92 5.02 -10.97
C GLU A 280 9.16 3.90 -10.24
N SER A 281 9.73 2.71 -10.25
CA SER A 281 9.02 1.46 -9.94
C SER A 281 9.96 0.46 -9.26
N SER A 282 9.46 -0.75 -9.03
CA SER A 282 10.21 -1.87 -8.50
C SER A 282 9.98 -3.14 -9.34
N ALA A 283 10.96 -4.02 -9.36
CA ALA A 283 10.93 -5.29 -10.12
C ALA A 283 11.25 -6.48 -9.22
N ASP A 284 10.59 -7.61 -9.43
CA ASP A 284 10.93 -8.93 -8.85
C ASP A 284 11.57 -9.78 -9.96
N GLY A 285 12.53 -10.66 -9.64
CA GLY A 285 13.09 -11.53 -10.66
C GLY A 285 13.85 -12.73 -10.15
N LEU A 286 14.27 -13.57 -11.09
CA LEU A 286 15.01 -14.80 -10.87
C LEU A 286 16.25 -14.86 -11.77
N PHE A 287 17.37 -15.33 -11.21
CA PHE A 287 18.55 -15.75 -11.94
C PHE A 287 18.48 -17.24 -12.26
N GLN A 288 18.55 -17.60 -13.54
CA GLN A 288 18.69 -18.98 -13.99
C GLN A 288 20.04 -19.12 -14.70
N SER A 289 21.03 -19.66 -13.99
CA SER A 289 22.41 -19.74 -14.50
C SER A 289 22.99 -18.35 -14.81
N ASN A 290 23.19 -18.03 -16.08
CA ASN A 290 23.68 -16.72 -16.54
C ASN A 290 22.56 -15.81 -17.05
N GLU A 291 21.32 -16.25 -17.02
CA GLU A 291 20.17 -15.48 -17.45
C GLU A 291 19.42 -14.92 -16.24
N PHE A 292 18.78 -13.77 -16.41
CA PHE A 292 17.83 -13.24 -15.46
C PHE A 292 16.48 -13.04 -16.13
N THR A 293 15.40 -13.18 -15.35
CA THR A 293 14.05 -12.80 -15.73
C THR A 293 13.50 -11.87 -14.67
N ALA A 294 13.05 -10.68 -15.03
CA ALA A 294 12.47 -9.70 -14.12
C ALA A 294 11.05 -9.31 -14.55
N ILE A 295 10.16 -9.11 -13.60
CA ILE A 295 8.83 -8.57 -13.78
C ILE A 295 8.80 -7.17 -13.17
N ILE A 296 8.66 -6.16 -14.03
CA ILE A 296 8.53 -4.76 -13.59
C ILE A 296 7.05 -4.53 -13.22
N SER A 297 6.82 -4.00 -12.02
CA SER A 297 5.48 -3.75 -11.50
C SER A 297 5.23 -2.24 -11.43
N ASP A 298 4.74 -1.62 -12.50
CA ASP A 298 4.28 -0.23 -12.45
C ASP A 298 2.89 -0.13 -11.79
N THR A 299 2.72 0.93 -11.04
CA THR A 299 1.60 1.17 -10.14
C THR A 299 0.90 2.50 -10.41
N VAL A 300 1.31 3.23 -11.44
CA VAL A 300 0.58 4.40 -11.93
C VAL A 300 -0.38 4.00 -13.06
N GLY A 301 -1.66 3.84 -12.73
CA GLY A 301 -2.75 4.06 -13.70
C GLY A 301 -2.84 3.06 -14.86
N THR A 302 -3.50 1.93 -14.60
CA THR A 302 -4.30 1.12 -15.54
C THR A 302 -3.69 0.34 -16.71
N ARG A 303 -2.42 0.42 -17.14
CA ARG A 303 -2.01 -0.36 -18.34
C ARG A 303 -0.55 -0.85 -18.45
N VAL A 304 0.04 -1.41 -17.39
CA VAL A 304 1.19 -2.31 -17.57
C VAL A 304 1.11 -3.47 -16.58
N ARG A 305 0.51 -4.58 -17.00
CA ARG A 305 0.50 -5.82 -16.22
C ARG A 305 1.58 -6.76 -16.76
N ALA A 306 2.75 -6.67 -16.12
CA ALA A 306 3.91 -7.55 -16.25
C ALA A 306 4.70 -7.43 -17.57
N ASP A 307 5.65 -6.50 -17.59
CA ASP A 307 6.75 -6.54 -18.54
C ASP A 307 7.82 -7.52 -18.05
N THR A 308 8.13 -8.52 -18.89
CA THR A 308 9.15 -9.52 -18.58
C THR A 308 10.47 -9.14 -19.22
N LEU A 309 11.37 -8.56 -18.43
CA LEU A 309 12.75 -8.36 -18.88
C LEU A 309 13.52 -9.67 -18.81
N ARG A 310 14.23 -10.04 -19.89
CA ARG A 310 15.20 -11.13 -19.86
C ARG A 310 16.58 -10.65 -20.28
N GLY A 311 17.62 -11.28 -19.77
CA GLY A 311 18.96 -10.88 -20.19
C GLY A 311 20.02 -11.78 -19.62
N THR A 312 21.25 -11.51 -20.01
CA THR A 312 22.42 -12.09 -19.36
C THR A 312 22.92 -11.09 -18.31
N TRP A 313 23.37 -11.58 -17.16
CA TRP A 313 23.79 -10.69 -16.06
C TRP A 313 25.25 -10.19 -16.21
N GLN A 314 25.99 -10.65 -17.21
CA GLN A 314 27.39 -10.27 -17.41
C GLN A 314 27.50 -8.84 -17.98
N ALA A 315 28.29 -8.00 -17.33
CA ALA A 315 28.52 -6.62 -17.78
C ALA A 315 29.09 -6.59 -19.21
N GLY A 316 28.51 -5.76 -20.07
CA GLY A 316 28.90 -5.64 -21.48
C GLY A 316 28.27 -6.68 -22.41
N GLU A 317 27.56 -7.69 -21.90
CA GLU A 317 26.82 -8.64 -22.72
C GLU A 317 25.44 -8.08 -23.13
N PRO A 318 24.87 -8.55 -24.26
CA PRO A 318 23.56 -8.11 -24.72
C PRO A 318 22.43 -8.64 -23.82
N TRP A 319 21.39 -7.83 -23.64
CA TRP A 319 20.13 -8.20 -22.98
C TRP A 319 18.93 -8.02 -23.91
N GLN A 320 17.79 -8.63 -23.53
CA GLN A 320 16.55 -8.56 -24.29
C GLN A 320 15.29 -8.37 -23.43
N ILE A 321 14.64 -7.19 -23.48
CA ILE A 321 13.29 -7.08 -22.88
C ILE A 321 12.32 -7.78 -23.80
N LEU A 322 11.48 -8.61 -23.21
CA LEU A 322 10.27 -9.12 -23.85
C LEU A 322 9.08 -8.38 -23.25
N VAL A 323 8.62 -7.34 -23.96
CA VAL A 323 7.41 -6.64 -23.56
C VAL A 323 6.22 -7.43 -24.12
N PHE A 324 5.35 -7.90 -23.23
CA PHE A 324 4.11 -8.56 -23.59
C PHE A 324 2.97 -7.59 -23.33
N ASP A 325 2.54 -6.86 -24.37
CA ASP A 325 1.40 -5.95 -24.22
C ASP A 325 0.11 -6.75 -23.96
N GLN A 326 -0.51 -6.52 -22.80
CA GLN A 326 -1.89 -6.92 -22.53
C GLN A 326 -2.82 -5.75 -22.86
N CYS A 327 -3.25 -5.67 -24.12
CA CYS A 327 -4.29 -4.73 -24.55
C CYS A 327 -5.65 -5.08 -23.88
N GLU A 328 -5.95 -4.55 -22.70
CA GLU A 328 -7.32 -4.64 -22.17
C GLU A 328 -8.27 -3.75 -23.01
N GLY A 329 -9.05 -4.40 -23.88
CA GLY A 329 -10.22 -3.80 -24.52
C GLY A 329 -11.38 -3.62 -23.53
N PRO A 330 -12.34 -2.71 -23.79
CA PRO A 330 -13.43 -2.36 -22.88
C PRO A 330 -14.41 -3.51 -22.55
N THR A 331 -14.26 -4.70 -23.15
CA THR A 331 -15.16 -5.85 -22.96
C THR A 331 -14.46 -7.17 -22.59
N GLY A 332 -13.22 -7.10 -22.09
CA GLY A 332 -12.46 -8.28 -21.68
C GLY A 332 -11.19 -8.49 -22.51
N VAL A 333 -10.27 -9.28 -21.93
CA VAL A 333 -8.88 -9.50 -22.39
C VAL A 333 -8.83 -9.84 -23.88
N SER A 334 -8.40 -8.89 -24.70
CA SER A 334 -8.09 -9.11 -26.11
C SER A 334 -6.57 -9.02 -26.29
N ARG A 335 -5.92 -10.12 -26.68
CA ARG A 335 -4.50 -10.12 -27.05
C ARG A 335 -4.29 -9.11 -28.18
N CYS A 336 -3.26 -8.26 -28.10
CA CYS A 336 -2.86 -7.43 -29.23
C CYS A 336 -2.58 -8.34 -30.44
N ALA A 337 -2.83 -7.83 -31.64
CA ALA A 337 -2.71 -8.60 -32.88
C ALA A 337 -1.34 -9.32 -32.94
N ASP A 338 -1.40 -10.64 -33.11
CA ASP A 338 -0.30 -11.57 -33.38
C ASP A 338 0.40 -12.21 -32.18
N GLY A 339 0.24 -11.69 -30.96
CA GLY A 339 0.81 -12.28 -29.73
C GLY A 339 2.34 -12.45 -29.72
N ARG A 340 3.05 -11.70 -30.57
CA ARG A 340 4.52 -11.68 -30.60
C ARG A 340 5.02 -10.70 -29.55
N PRO A 341 5.99 -11.07 -28.69
CA PRO A 341 6.62 -10.12 -27.78
C PRO A 341 7.36 -9.04 -28.58
N ILE A 342 7.34 -7.81 -28.07
CA ILE A 342 8.26 -6.78 -28.54
C ILE A 342 9.63 -7.14 -27.95
N ILE A 343 10.61 -7.37 -28.83
CA ILE A 343 11.97 -7.74 -28.42
C ILE A 343 12.83 -6.49 -28.48
N PHE A 344 13.27 -6.04 -27.32
CA PHE A 344 14.26 -4.99 -27.19
C PHE A 344 15.67 -5.60 -27.20
N ARG A 345 16.69 -4.86 -27.66
CA ARG A 345 18.10 -5.23 -27.48
C ARG A 345 18.92 -4.03 -27.00
N GLY A 346 19.75 -4.25 -26.00
CA GLY A 346 20.63 -3.22 -25.46
C GLY A 346 21.89 -3.77 -24.85
N THR A 347 22.64 -2.87 -24.22
CA THR A 347 23.84 -3.21 -23.42
C THR A 347 23.59 -2.89 -21.96
N MET A 348 24.02 -3.79 -21.07
CA MET A 348 23.90 -3.62 -19.63
C MET A 348 25.29 -3.29 -19.09
N VAL A 349 25.38 -2.18 -18.36
CA VAL A 349 26.64 -1.71 -17.77
C VAL A 349 26.43 -1.56 -16.27
N GLN A 350 27.20 -2.30 -15.48
CA GLN A 350 27.28 -2.09 -14.03
C GLN A 350 28.12 -0.82 -13.80
N GLN A 351 27.59 0.13 -13.01
CA GLN A 351 28.23 1.42 -12.75
C GLN A 351 29.25 1.36 -11.62
#